data_AF-A0A2U3KUT1-F1
#
_entry.id   AF-A0A2U3KUT1-F1
#
_cell.length_a   1.000
_cell.length_b   1.000
_cell.length_c   1.000
_cell.angle_alpha   90.00
_cell.angle_beta   90.00
_cell.angle_gamma   90.00
#
_symmetry.space_group_name_H-M   'P 1'
#
loop_
_entity.id
_entity.type
_entity.pdbx_description
1 polymer ?
#
loop_
_entity_poly.entity_id
_entity_poly.type
_entity_poly.pdbx_seq_one_letter_code
_entity_poly.pdbx_strand_id
1 'polypeptide(L)'
;MFVSGCVPVCHNPSFDRAFITLAAATQGVLDLELDYHWIGTESLAWPLYRAGAIPKLSLGEICRFLGIPPEPAVHGASNGAATCRDVYLRLIDYYGQGGNVLTYAFLGDRSST
;
A
#
# COMPACT_ATOMS: atom_id res chain seq x y z
N MET A 1 11.29 22.25 -1.48
CA MET A 1 11.49 20.91 -2.08
C MET A 1 10.13 20.22 -2.22
N PHE A 2 9.97 19.29 -3.16
CA PHE A 2 8.65 18.73 -3.49
C PHE A 2 8.12 17.68 -2.48
N VAL A 3 9.00 16.99 -1.73
CA VAL A 3 8.63 15.85 -0.86
C VAL A 3 9.21 15.91 0.56
N SER A 4 9.81 17.03 0.95
CA SER A 4 10.40 17.20 2.29
C SER A 4 9.35 17.04 3.39
N GLY A 5 9.64 16.22 4.41
CA GLY A 5 8.70 15.90 5.48
C GLY A 5 7.63 14.87 5.13
N CYS A 6 7.70 14.24 3.95
CA CYS A 6 6.80 13.15 3.56
C CYS A 6 7.43 11.78 3.81
N VAL A 7 6.60 10.83 4.26
CA VAL A 7 6.96 9.42 4.46
C VAL A 7 6.48 8.60 3.27
N PRO A 8 7.36 7.90 2.54
CA PRO A 8 6.96 7.03 1.44
C PRO A 8 6.14 5.82 1.89
N VAL A 9 5.17 5.44 1.06
CA VAL A 9 4.34 4.24 1.25
C VAL A 9 4.46 3.36 0.01
N CYS A 10 4.87 2.10 0.20
CA CYS A 10 5.08 1.14 -0.89
C CYS A 10 4.58 -0.25 -0.49
N HIS A 11 4.53 -1.15 -1.46
CA HIS A 11 4.36 -2.58 -1.21
C HIS A 11 5.73 -3.24 -1.38
N ASN A 12 6.32 -3.68 -0.27
CA ASN A 12 7.73 -4.04 -0.13
C ASN A 12 8.70 -2.87 -0.38
N PRO A 13 8.79 -1.90 0.56
CA PRO A 13 9.61 -0.69 0.41
C PRO A 13 11.08 -0.91 0.07
N SER A 14 11.65 -2.06 0.42
CA SER A 14 13.05 -2.37 0.14
C SER A 14 13.36 -2.35 -1.36
N PHE A 15 12.41 -2.80 -2.19
CA PHE A 15 12.55 -2.83 -3.64
C PHE A 15 12.48 -1.43 -4.23
N ASP A 16 11.41 -0.69 -3.98
CA ASP A 16 11.22 0.67 -4.51
C ASP A 16 12.34 1.61 -4.08
N ARG A 17 12.75 1.56 -2.81
CA ARG A 17 13.85 2.38 -2.29
C ARG A 17 15.14 2.13 -3.05
N ALA A 18 15.50 0.87 -3.30
CA ALA A 18 16.72 0.54 -4.03
C ALA A 18 16.72 1.11 -5.46
N PHE A 19 15.61 0.97 -6.19
CA PHE A 19 15.49 1.49 -7.55
C PHE A 19 15.48 3.02 -7.60
N ILE A 20 14.74 3.68 -6.70
CA ILE A 20 14.66 5.14 -6.63
C ILE A 20 16.03 5.74 -6.27
N THR A 21 16.72 5.18 -5.27
CA THR A 21 18.07 5.63 -4.89
C THR A 21 19.06 5.45 -6.03
N LEU A 22 19.04 4.30 -6.71
CA LEU A 22 19.93 4.06 -7.85
C LEU A 22 19.65 5.04 -9.00
N ALA A 23 18.38 5.23 -9.37
CA ALA A 23 17.99 6.15 -10.42
C ALA A 23 18.44 7.58 -10.10
N ALA A 24 18.22 8.06 -8.87
CA ALA A 24 18.69 9.36 -8.40
C ALA A 24 20.21 9.51 -8.52
N ALA A 25 20.96 8.50 -8.06
CA ALA A 25 22.42 8.49 -8.15
C ALA A 25 22.92 8.58 -9.60
N THR A 26 22.27 7.90 -10.56
CA THR A 26 22.64 8.01 -11.99
C THR A 26 22.42 9.40 -12.58
N GLN A 27 21.57 10.22 -11.95
CA GLN A 27 21.32 11.60 -12.35
C GLN A 27 22.15 12.61 -11.54
N GLY A 28 23.08 12.14 -10.70
CA GLY A 28 23.87 13.00 -9.81
C GLY A 28 23.07 13.57 -8.63
N VAL A 29 21.87 13.05 -8.37
CA VAL A 29 21.06 13.43 -7.20
C VAL A 29 21.47 12.55 -6.03
N LEU A 30 22.15 13.15 -5.05
CA LEU A 30 22.70 12.45 -3.89
C LEU A 30 21.73 12.38 -2.70
N ASP A 31 20.74 13.28 -2.67
CA ASP A 31 19.70 13.32 -1.65
C ASP A 31 18.36 13.64 -2.30
N LEU A 32 17.36 12.81 -2.01
CA LEU A 32 15.99 12.98 -2.47
C LEU A 32 15.11 13.69 -1.43
N GLU A 33 15.64 13.95 -0.24
CA GLU A 33 14.91 14.44 0.94
C GLU A 33 13.70 13.57 1.31
N LEU A 34 13.71 12.29 0.91
CA LEU A 34 12.72 11.32 1.36
C LEU A 34 13.05 10.94 2.80
N ASP A 35 12.00 10.76 3.61
CA ASP A 35 12.20 10.25 4.97
C ASP A 35 12.92 8.89 4.93
N TYR A 36 13.77 8.66 5.92
CA TYR A 36 14.48 7.39 6.09
C TYR A 36 13.50 6.24 6.33
N HIS A 37 12.39 6.52 7.03
CA HIS A 37 11.32 5.58 7.31
C HIS A 37 10.42 5.43 6.10
N TRP A 38 10.10 4.18 5.76
CA TRP A 38 9.19 3.85 4.67
C TRP A 38 8.15 2.89 5.22
N ILE A 39 6.90 3.09 4.82
CA ILE A 39 5.79 2.26 5.27
C ILE A 39 5.50 1.20 4.21
N GLY A 40 5.61 -0.05 4.61
CA GLY A 40 5.24 -1.20 3.79
C GLY A 40 3.80 -1.64 4.05
N THR A 41 2.96 -1.68 3.02
CA THR A 41 1.57 -2.19 3.15
C THR A 41 1.54 -3.69 3.50
N GLU A 42 2.53 -4.46 3.08
CA GLU A 42 2.76 -5.84 3.50
C GLU A 42 3.07 -5.95 4.99
N SER A 43 3.84 -4.99 5.53
CA SER A 43 4.17 -4.93 6.94
C SER A 43 2.94 -4.53 7.78
N LEU A 44 2.13 -3.58 7.28
CA LEU A 44 0.86 -3.22 7.91
C LEU A 44 -0.14 -4.38 7.91
N ALA A 45 -0.17 -5.21 6.86
CA ALA A 45 -1.04 -6.38 6.76
C ALA A 45 -0.56 -7.60 7.56
N TRP A 46 0.64 -7.55 8.16
CA TRP A 46 1.21 -8.68 8.92
C TRP A 46 0.27 -9.27 9.98
N PRO A 47 -0.46 -8.49 10.79
CA PRO A 47 -1.39 -9.04 11.76
C PRO A 47 -2.51 -9.88 11.12
N LEU A 48 -2.98 -9.52 9.92
CA LEU A 48 -4.00 -10.27 9.19
C LEU A 48 -3.46 -11.64 8.75
N TYR A 49 -2.24 -11.66 8.23
CA TYR A 49 -1.56 -12.91 7.86
C TYR A 49 -1.33 -13.80 9.10
N ARG A 50 -0.87 -13.20 10.20
CA ARG A 50 -0.65 -13.92 11.47
C ARG A 50 -1.92 -14.49 12.07
N ALA A 51 -3.06 -13.82 11.88
CA ALA A 51 -4.37 -14.30 12.28
C ALA A 51 -4.97 -15.34 11.31
N GLY A 52 -4.31 -15.64 10.19
CA GLY A 52 -4.82 -16.54 9.16
C GLY A 52 -5.94 -15.94 8.30
N ALA A 53 -6.20 -14.63 8.41
CA ALA A 53 -7.25 -13.94 7.67
C ALA A 53 -6.90 -13.76 6.18
N ILE A 54 -5.60 -13.73 5.85
CA ILE A 54 -5.09 -13.76 4.48
C ILE A 54 -3.99 -14.82 4.35
N PRO A 55 -3.90 -15.53 3.20
CA PRO A 55 -2.98 -16.65 3.06
C PRO A 55 -1.53 -16.24 2.74
N LYS A 56 -1.31 -14.99 2.28
CA LYS A 56 0.01 -14.41 1.98
C LYS A 56 -0.10 -12.88 1.92
N LEU A 57 1.05 -12.21 1.91
CA LEU A 57 1.17 -10.75 2.01
C LEU A 57 1.31 -10.03 0.66
N SER A 58 0.90 -10.64 -0.45
CA SER A 58 0.93 -9.94 -1.74
C SER A 58 -0.17 -8.88 -1.82
N LEU A 59 0.09 -7.76 -2.49
CA LEU A 59 -0.84 -6.65 -2.67
C LEU A 59 -2.24 -7.10 -3.11
N GLY A 60 -2.31 -8.03 -4.07
CA GLY A 60 -3.58 -8.56 -4.57
C GLY A 60 -4.41 -9.34 -3.55
N GLU A 61 -3.78 -10.04 -2.60
CA GLU A 61 -4.51 -10.74 -1.53
C GLU A 61 -5.06 -9.77 -0.51
N ILE A 62 -4.26 -8.74 -0.17
CA ILE A 62 -4.69 -7.67 0.71
C ILE A 62 -5.86 -6.91 0.07
N CYS A 63 -5.79 -6.63 -1.24
CA CYS A 63 -6.89 -6.03 -1.99
C CYS A 63 -8.16 -6.88 -1.90
N ARG A 64 -8.05 -8.20 -2.13
CA ARG A 64 -9.20 -9.12 -2.04
C ARG A 64 -9.83 -9.09 -0.65
N PHE A 65 -9.02 -9.14 0.41
CA PHE A 65 -9.49 -9.07 1.80
C PHE A 65 -10.22 -7.76 2.09
N LEU A 66 -9.71 -6.64 1.58
CA LEU A 66 -10.27 -5.29 1.80
C LEU A 66 -11.39 -4.92 0.81
N GLY A 67 -11.79 -5.82 -0.09
CA GLY A 67 -12.75 -5.54 -1.16
C GLY A 67 -12.29 -4.43 -2.13
N ILE A 68 -10.97 -4.30 -2.37
CA ILE A 68 -10.40 -3.40 -3.38
C ILE A 68 -10.39 -4.16 -4.72
N PRO A 69 -10.92 -3.57 -5.81
CA PRO A 69 -10.82 -4.17 -7.13
C PRO A 69 -9.36 -4.47 -7.51
N PRO A 70 -9.09 -5.58 -8.22
CA PRO A 70 -7.74 -5.87 -8.68
C PRO A 70 -7.24 -4.79 -9.65
N GLU A 71 -5.92 -4.61 -9.69
CA GLU A 71 -5.28 -3.76 -10.69
C GLU A 71 -5.69 -4.20 -12.12
N PRO A 72 -5.86 -3.26 -13.07
CA PRO A 72 -6.04 -3.60 -14.47
C PRO A 72 -4.93 -4.54 -14.98
N ALA A 73 -5.29 -5.45 -15.91
CA ALA A 73 -4.36 -6.46 -16.43
C ALA A 73 -3.10 -5.89 -17.10
N VAL A 74 -3.19 -4.66 -17.63
CA VAL A 74 -2.00 -3.90 -18.05
C VAL A 74 -1.35 -3.32 -16.79
N HIS A 75 -0.33 -4.03 -16.29
CA HIS A 75 0.45 -3.57 -15.15
C HIS A 75 1.14 -2.24 -15.47
N GLY A 76 0.93 -1.26 -14.60
CA GLY A 76 1.53 0.05 -14.72
C GLY A 76 1.95 0.57 -13.35
N ALA A 77 3.13 1.18 -13.26
CA ALA A 77 3.65 1.69 -11.98
C ALA A 77 2.67 2.65 -11.30
N SER A 78 1.95 3.49 -12.08
CA SER A 78 0.91 4.38 -11.57
C SER A 78 -0.30 3.64 -11.00
N ASN A 79 -0.73 2.56 -11.64
CA ASN A 79 -1.85 1.74 -11.21
C ASN A 79 -1.49 0.97 -9.93
N GLY A 80 -0.28 0.39 -9.88
CA GLY A 80 0.27 -0.24 -8.68
C GLY A 80 0.40 0.74 -7.51
N ALA A 81 0.90 1.95 -7.74
CA ALA A 81 1.01 2.99 -6.72
C ALA A 81 -0.37 3.45 -6.20
N ALA A 82 -1.36 3.65 -7.09
CA ALA A 82 -2.72 3.99 -6.71
C ALA A 82 -3.37 2.88 -5.86
N THR A 83 -3.20 1.62 -6.28
CA THR A 83 -3.69 0.45 -5.53
C THR A 83 -3.02 0.33 -4.15
N CYS A 84 -1.70 0.56 -4.08
CA CYS A 84 -0.95 0.57 -2.83
C CYS A 84 -1.47 1.66 -1.87
N ARG A 85 -1.76 2.87 -2.39
CA ARG A 85 -2.35 3.96 -1.61
C ARG A 85 -3.71 3.56 -1.04
N ASP A 86 -4.57 2.95 -1.84
CA ASP A 86 -5.91 2.53 -1.39
C ASP A 86 -5.84 1.43 -0.33
N VAL A 87 -4.91 0.47 -0.47
CA VAL A 87 -4.61 -0.53 0.55
C VAL A 87 -4.15 0.13 1.85
N TYR A 88 -3.20 1.08 1.77
CA TYR A 88 -2.71 1.79 2.95
C TYR A 88 -3.84 2.46 3.71
N LEU A 89 -4.67 3.27 3.02
CA LEU A 89 -5.77 3.98 3.65
C LEU A 89 -6.78 3.03 4.29
N ARG A 90 -7.16 1.95 3.58
CA ARG A 90 -8.11 0.96 4.13
C ARG A 90 -7.55 0.17 5.31
N LEU A 91 -6.24 -0.12 5.35
CA LEU A 91 -5.63 -0.77 6.50
C LEU A 91 -5.62 0.17 7.72
N ILE A 92 -5.28 1.45 7.53
CA ILE A 92 -5.30 2.45 8.61
C ILE A 92 -6.72 2.58 9.17
N ASP A 93 -7.73 2.74 8.31
CA ASP A 93 -9.12 2.84 8.73
C ASP A 93 -9.61 1.55 9.41
N TYR A 94 -9.28 0.37 8.87
CA TYR A 94 -9.61 -0.93 9.46
C TYR A 94 -9.09 -1.06 10.89
N TYR A 95 -7.82 -0.71 11.12
CA TYR A 95 -7.23 -0.75 12.46
C TYR A 95 -7.75 0.37 13.36
N GLY A 96 -8.04 1.56 12.81
CA GLY A 96 -8.66 2.66 13.54
C GLY A 96 -10.06 2.33 14.05
N GLN A 97 -10.77 1.40 13.40
CA GLN A 97 -12.10 0.91 13.79
C GLN A 97 -12.05 -0.35 14.68
N GLY A 98 -10.87 -0.74 15.18
CA GLY A 98 -10.72 -1.92 16.03
C GLY A 98 -10.69 -3.26 15.27
N GLY A 99 -10.45 -3.24 13.96
CA GLY A 99 -10.23 -4.45 13.17
C GLY A 99 -11.50 -5.24 12.83
N ASN A 100 -12.64 -4.57 12.64
CA ASN A 100 -13.89 -5.22 12.27
C ASN A 100 -14.08 -5.25 10.74
N VAL A 101 -14.05 -6.45 10.16
CA VAL A 101 -14.25 -6.69 8.71
C VAL A 101 -15.66 -6.31 8.24
N LEU A 102 -16.66 -6.35 9.12
CA LEU A 102 -18.06 -6.08 8.76
C LEU A 102 -18.28 -4.66 8.25
N THR A 103 -17.46 -3.67 8.65
CA THR A 103 -17.62 -2.29 8.15
C THR A 103 -17.34 -2.18 6.64
N TYR A 104 -16.47 -3.03 6.08
CA TYR A 104 -16.11 -2.97 4.66
C TYR A 104 -17.02 -3.80 3.75
N ALA A 105 -17.63 -4.86 4.26
CA ALA A 105 -18.61 -5.65 3.49
C ALA A 105 -19.88 -4.84 3.15
N PHE A 106 -20.26 -3.87 4.00
CA PHE A 106 -21.47 -3.04 3.79
C PHE A 106 -21.24 -1.74 3.00
N LEU A 107 -20.00 -1.32 2.75
CA LEU A 107 -19.71 -0.13 1.94
C LEU A 107 -19.68 -0.43 0.43
N GLY A 108 -19.53 -1.69 0.03
CA GLY A 108 -19.58 -2.13 -1.38
C GLY A 108 -21.00 -2.23 -1.97
N ASP A 109 -22.05 -2.10 -1.16
CA ASP A 109 -23.46 -2.32 -1.56
C ASP A 109 -24.26 -1.01 -1.70
N ARG A 110 -23.63 0.17 -1.52
CA ARG A 110 -24.31 1.47 -1.65
C ARG A 110 -24.20 2.12 -3.03
N SER A 111 -23.93 1.34 -4.07
CA SER A 111 -23.91 1.82 -5.47
C SER A 111 -24.99 1.19 -6.35
N SER A 112 -26.10 0.74 -5.75
CA SER A 112 -27.27 0.25 -6.48
C SER A 112 -28.56 0.40 -5.66
N THR A 113 -29.05 1.64 -5.51
CA THR A 113 -30.46 2.09 -5.60
C THR A 113 -30.61 3.52 -5.10
#